data_AF-A0A8T3TTJ0-F1
#
_entry.id   AF-A0A8T3TTJ0-F1
#
_cell.length_a   1.000
_cell.length_b   1.000
_cell.length_c   1.000
_cell.angle_alpha   90.00
_cell.angle_beta   90.00
_cell.angle_gamma   90.00
#
_symmetry.space_group_name_H-M   'P 1'
#
loop_
_entity.id
_entity.type
_entity.pdbx_description
1 polymer ?
#
loop_
_entity_poly.entity_id
_entity_poly.type
_entity_poly.pdbx_seq_one_letter_code
_entity_poly.pdbx_strand_id
1 'polypeptide(L)'
;WGVTPTHFAAVNDSVFGAPFICHSMKATQGRAEALAYWVISDHFQELGRPGRLFHGGFGLLAVGNLRKPRYWALAMLERLGDQTVAVELRGDGAGSLVDAWATREPSGRVAILVWNGTLDQSKVDGDALLD
;
A
#
# COMPACT_ATOMS: atom_id res chain seq x y z
N TRP A 1 9.78 -7.31 1.18
CA TRP A 1 8.64 -7.21 2.12
C TRP A 1 7.33 -7.20 1.32
N GLY A 2 6.20 -7.48 1.95
CA GLY A 2 4.90 -7.62 1.28
C GLY A 2 3.76 -7.61 2.28
N VAL A 3 2.51 -7.61 1.79
CA VAL A 3 1.31 -7.63 2.66
C VAL A 3 1.26 -8.91 3.49
N THR A 4 1.58 -10.03 2.85
CA THR A 4 1.66 -11.36 3.46
C THR A 4 2.73 -12.18 2.73
N PRO A 5 3.44 -13.09 3.43
CA PRO A 5 4.34 -14.05 2.78
C PRO A 5 3.59 -15.20 2.10
N THR A 6 2.25 -15.26 2.20
CA THR A 6 1.45 -16.34 1.61
C THR A 6 1.15 -16.02 0.15
N HIS A 7 1.75 -16.79 -0.77
CA HIS A 7 1.40 -16.74 -2.18
C HIS A 7 -0.04 -17.24 -2.37
N PHE A 8 -0.77 -16.67 -3.31
CA PHE A 8 -2.19 -16.92 -3.56
C PHE A 8 -3.18 -16.41 -2.50
N ALA A 9 -2.74 -15.63 -1.51
CA ALA A 9 -3.65 -14.98 -0.56
C ALA A 9 -4.43 -13.84 -1.24
N ALA A 10 -5.76 -13.84 -1.13
CA ALA A 10 -6.65 -12.85 -1.77
C ALA A 10 -6.31 -11.40 -1.41
N VAL A 11 -5.82 -11.15 -0.18
CA VAL A 11 -5.41 -9.82 0.29
C VAL A 11 -4.34 -9.18 -0.59
N ASN A 12 -3.53 -9.97 -1.31
CA ASN A 12 -2.52 -9.43 -2.21
C ASN A 12 -3.11 -8.67 -3.40
N ASP A 13 -4.33 -9.01 -3.83
CA ASP A 13 -5.02 -8.32 -4.93
C ASP A 13 -5.97 -7.22 -4.42
N SER A 14 -6.24 -7.20 -3.12
CA SER A 14 -7.21 -6.32 -2.47
C SER A 14 -6.73 -4.87 -2.37
N VAL A 15 -7.69 -3.94 -2.27
CA VAL A 15 -7.46 -2.53 -1.93
C VAL A 15 -6.76 -2.35 -0.59
N PHE A 16 -6.90 -3.31 0.34
CA PHE A 16 -6.19 -3.34 1.63
C PHE A 16 -4.67 -3.30 1.50
N GLY A 17 -4.13 -3.74 0.36
CA GLY A 17 -2.70 -3.64 0.11
C GLY A 17 -2.20 -2.19 0.02
N ALA A 18 -3.01 -1.24 -0.46
CA ALA A 18 -2.60 0.15 -0.62
C ALA A 18 -2.27 0.87 0.72
N PRO A 19 -3.18 0.90 1.73
CA PRO A 19 -2.88 1.52 3.02
C PRO A 19 -1.74 0.80 3.74
N PHE A 20 -1.59 -0.52 3.59
CA PHE A 20 -0.44 -1.25 4.12
C PHE A 20 0.90 -0.71 3.57
N ILE A 21 0.99 -0.43 2.27
CA ILE A 21 2.17 0.20 1.66
C ILE A 21 2.42 1.59 2.26
N CYS A 22 1.40 2.44 2.33
CA CYS A 22 1.53 3.81 2.83
C CYS A 22 2.02 3.84 4.28
N HIS A 23 1.38 3.07 5.16
CA HIS A 23 1.79 2.93 6.56
C HIS A 23 3.22 2.40 6.69
N SER A 24 3.58 1.36 5.94
CA SER A 24 4.92 0.75 6.01
C SER A 24 6.02 1.71 5.54
N MET A 25 5.78 2.43 4.44
CA MET A 25 6.75 3.40 3.91
C MET A 25 6.92 4.57 4.87
N LYS A 26 5.82 5.11 5.41
CA LYS A 26 5.88 6.19 6.42
C LYS A 26 6.59 5.75 7.70
N ALA A 27 6.29 4.56 8.22
CA ALA A 27 6.91 4.04 9.44
C ALA A 27 8.41 3.73 9.27
N THR A 28 8.86 3.45 8.04
CA THR A 28 10.27 3.12 7.75
C THR A 28 11.11 4.33 7.36
N GLN A 29 10.49 5.49 7.13
CA GLN A 29 11.21 6.71 6.78
C GLN A 29 12.30 7.01 7.82
N GLY A 30 13.54 7.20 7.36
CA GLY A 30 14.70 7.48 8.22
C GLY A 30 15.22 6.27 9.02
N ARG A 31 14.66 5.07 8.83
CA ARG A 31 15.06 3.84 9.54
C ARG A 31 15.77 2.82 8.64
N ALA A 32 15.59 2.92 7.33
CA ALA A 32 16.26 2.09 6.35
C ALA A 32 16.67 2.92 5.12
N GLU A 33 17.76 2.52 4.46
CA GLU A 33 18.25 3.17 3.25
C GLU A 33 17.40 2.80 2.02
N ALA A 34 16.89 1.56 1.98
CA ALA A 34 16.08 1.07 0.87
C ALA A 34 15.11 -0.02 1.33
N LEU A 35 13.97 -0.10 0.63
CA LEU A 35 12.95 -1.13 0.81
C LEU A 35 12.52 -1.67 -0.55
N ALA A 36 12.82 -2.94 -0.83
CA ALA A 36 12.38 -3.61 -2.04
C ALA A 36 11.06 -4.37 -1.80
N TYR A 37 9.99 -3.92 -2.45
CA TYR A 37 8.73 -4.64 -2.44
C TYR A 37 8.86 -5.96 -3.21
N TRP A 38 8.42 -7.06 -2.60
CA TRP A 38 8.39 -8.37 -3.24
C TRP A 38 6.97 -8.61 -3.76
N VAL A 39 6.70 -8.52 -5.07
CA VAL A 39 7.59 -8.29 -6.23
C VAL A 39 7.00 -7.31 -7.23
N ILE A 40 7.74 -6.97 -8.28
CA ILE A 40 7.24 -6.11 -9.36
C ILE A 40 6.03 -6.69 -10.11
N SER A 41 5.98 -8.00 -10.34
CA SER A 41 4.93 -8.62 -11.19
C SER A 41 4.58 -10.06 -10.78
N ASP A 42 3.34 -10.45 -11.04
CA ASP A 42 2.82 -11.82 -10.95
C ASP A 42 3.35 -12.76 -12.05
N HIS A 43 4.26 -12.30 -12.91
CA HIS A 43 5.12 -13.20 -13.69
C HIS A 43 6.08 -13.96 -12.74
N PHE A 44 5.50 -14.87 -11.96
CA PHE A 44 6.09 -15.52 -10.80
C PHE A 44 5.61 -16.98 -10.73
N GLN A 45 6.47 -17.94 -10.37
CA GLN A 45 6.16 -19.37 -10.47
C GLN A 45 6.69 -20.24 -9.32
N GLU A 46 7.09 -19.67 -8.17
CA GLU A 46 7.61 -20.45 -7.03
C GLU A 46 6.65 -21.56 -6.58
N LEU A 47 5.34 -21.29 -6.60
CA LEU A 47 4.29 -22.27 -6.28
C LEU A 47 3.40 -22.60 -7.50
N GLY A 48 3.98 -22.58 -8.70
CA GLY A 48 3.29 -22.88 -9.94
C GLY A 48 2.72 -21.65 -10.65
N ARG A 49 2.09 -21.91 -11.80
CA ARG A 49 1.64 -20.84 -12.71
C ARG A 49 0.39 -20.14 -12.18
N PRO A 50 0.24 -18.83 -12.46
CA PRO A 50 -1.01 -18.11 -12.26
C PRO A 50 -2.21 -18.79 -12.92
N GLY A 51 -3.23 -19.17 -12.13
CA GLY A 51 -4.44 -19.82 -12.65
C GLY A 51 -5.50 -18.86 -13.20
N ARG A 52 -5.40 -17.57 -12.90
CA ARG A 52 -6.31 -16.49 -13.33
C ARG A 52 -5.64 -15.12 -13.18
N LEU A 53 -6.24 -14.05 -13.71
CA LEU A 53 -5.66 -12.70 -13.65
C LEU A 53 -5.34 -12.23 -12.22
N PHE A 54 -6.32 -12.36 -11.31
CA PHE A 54 -6.18 -12.07 -9.89
C PHE A 54 -6.21 -13.36 -9.09
N HIS A 55 -5.04 -13.86 -8.71
CA HIS A 55 -4.88 -15.14 -8.03
C HIS A 55 -4.27 -14.99 -6.64
N GLY A 56 -4.12 -13.77 -6.12
CA GLY A 56 -3.45 -13.49 -4.85
C GLY A 56 -1.93 -13.48 -4.98
N GLY A 57 -1.40 -13.14 -6.16
CA GLY A 57 0.04 -13.09 -6.43
C GLY A 57 0.73 -11.89 -5.76
N PHE A 58 2.02 -12.04 -5.47
CA PHE A 58 2.81 -11.01 -4.80
C PHE A 58 3.02 -9.73 -5.62
N GLY A 59 2.80 -9.75 -6.93
CA GLY A 59 3.14 -8.67 -7.84
C GLY A 59 2.42 -7.35 -7.56
N LEU A 60 3.13 -6.24 -7.79
CA LEU A 60 2.51 -4.93 -8.00
C LEU A 60 1.70 -4.88 -9.30
N LEU A 61 2.11 -5.69 -10.29
CA LEU A 61 1.44 -5.89 -11.57
C LEU A 61 0.88 -7.31 -11.64
N ALA A 62 -0.34 -7.46 -12.16
CA ALA A 62 -0.87 -8.78 -12.54
C ALA A 62 -0.14 -9.34 -13.78
N VAL A 63 -0.39 -10.60 -14.14
CA VAL A 63 0.19 -11.27 -15.34
C VAL A 63 -0.13 -10.53 -16.64
N GLY A 64 -1.25 -9.80 -16.68
CA GLY A 64 -1.63 -8.92 -17.79
C GLY A 64 -1.09 -7.48 -17.67
N ASN A 65 -0.12 -7.23 -16.80
CA ASN A 65 0.43 -5.91 -16.46
C ASN A 65 -0.60 -4.90 -15.90
N LEU A 66 -1.74 -5.39 -15.41
CA LEU A 66 -2.70 -4.55 -14.70
C LEU A 66 -2.12 -4.13 -13.35
N ARG A 67 -2.08 -2.82 -13.10
CA ARG A 67 -1.56 -2.22 -11.86
C ARG A 67 -2.53 -2.51 -10.71
N LYS A 68 -2.05 -3.20 -9.68
CA LYS A 68 -2.81 -3.47 -8.45
C LYS A 68 -2.83 -2.26 -7.52
N PRO A 69 -3.72 -2.19 -6.51
CA PRO A 69 -3.79 -1.04 -5.59
C PRO A 69 -2.44 -0.66 -4.96
N ARG A 70 -1.59 -1.64 -4.66
CA ARG A 70 -0.23 -1.45 -4.11
C ARG A 70 0.70 -0.68 -5.05
N TYR A 71 0.58 -0.89 -6.36
CA TYR A 71 1.33 -0.11 -7.35
C TYR A 71 0.95 1.37 -7.26
N TRP A 72 -0.35 1.65 -7.19
CA TRP A 72 -0.84 3.03 -7.11
C TRP A 72 -0.46 3.71 -5.81
N ALA A 73 -0.41 3.00 -4.68
CA ALA A 73 0.12 3.53 -3.44
C ALA A 73 1.58 3.99 -3.59
N LEU A 74 2.45 3.18 -4.21
CA LEU A 74 3.83 3.55 -4.50
C LEU A 74 3.92 4.73 -5.48
N ALA A 75 3.12 4.73 -6.55
CA ALA A 75 3.09 5.82 -7.52
C ALA A 75 2.59 7.14 -6.90
N MET A 76 1.70 7.09 -5.91
CA MET A 76 1.26 8.27 -5.16
C MET A 76 2.32 8.74 -4.16
N LEU A 77 2.99 7.81 -3.48
CA LEU A 77 4.12 8.12 -2.58
C LEU A 77 5.28 8.78 -3.34
N GLU A 78 5.57 8.37 -4.57
CA GLU A 78 6.60 8.98 -5.44
C GLU A 78 6.34 10.47 -5.72
N ARG A 79 5.08 10.92 -5.59
CA ARG A 79 4.71 12.33 -5.82
C ARG A 79 4.96 13.23 -4.61
N LEU A 80 5.34 12.65 -3.47
CA LEU A 80 5.78 13.42 -2.31
C LEU A 80 7.19 13.98 -2.56
N GLY A 81 7.47 15.16 -2.03
CA GLY A 81 8.80 15.78 -2.09
C GLY A 81 9.68 15.41 -0.88
N ASP A 82 10.85 16.02 -0.81
CA ASP A 82 11.87 15.62 0.18
C ASP A 82 11.70 16.28 1.56
N GLN A 83 10.96 17.40 1.66
CA GLN A 83 10.77 18.09 2.94
C GLN A 83 9.42 17.71 3.54
N THR A 84 9.45 16.85 4.56
CA THR A 84 8.25 16.48 5.31
C THR A 84 7.73 17.67 6.12
N VAL A 85 6.40 17.82 6.16
CA VAL A 85 5.70 18.83 6.97
C VAL A 85 4.89 18.12 8.04
N ALA A 86 4.78 18.74 9.22
CA ALA A 86 3.94 18.23 10.30
C ALA A 86 2.47 18.13 9.84
N VAL A 87 1.84 17.00 10.17
CA VAL A 87 0.43 16.74 9.88
C VAL A 87 -0.30 16.56 11.20
N GLU A 88 -1.42 17.26 11.37
CA GLU A 88 -2.34 17.06 12.47
C GLU A 88 -3.65 16.48 11.93
N LEU A 89 -4.10 15.38 12.52
CA LEU A 89 -5.34 14.69 12.15
C LEU A 89 -6.31 14.74 13.34
N ARG A 90 -7.59 14.99 13.06
CA ARG A 90 -8.67 15.04 14.06
C ARG A 90 -9.90 14.29 13.54
N GLY A 91 -10.73 13.79 14.46
CA GLY A 91 -11.94 13.03 14.14
C GLY A 91 -11.74 11.52 14.17
N ASP A 92 -12.75 10.79 13.70
CA ASP A 92 -12.81 9.33 13.83
C ASP A 92 -11.71 8.65 13.00
N GLY A 93 -11.03 7.69 13.62
CA GLY A 93 -9.96 6.91 12.98
C GLY A 93 -8.66 7.68 12.73
N ALA A 94 -8.56 8.95 13.12
CA ALA A 94 -7.34 9.76 12.97
C ALA A 94 -6.15 9.11 13.69
N GLY A 95 -5.04 8.93 12.97
CA GLY A 95 -3.82 8.33 13.50
C GLY A 95 -3.86 6.80 13.67
N SER A 96 -4.95 6.15 13.23
CA SER A 96 -5.05 4.69 13.19
C SER A 96 -5.50 4.21 11.80
N LEU A 97 -6.79 4.34 11.51
CA LEU A 97 -7.38 3.97 10.21
C LEU A 97 -7.05 5.01 9.15
N VAL A 98 -7.21 6.29 9.50
CA VAL A 98 -6.91 7.42 8.63
C VAL A 98 -5.56 7.99 9.00
N ASP A 99 -4.66 8.02 8.02
CA ASP A 99 -3.35 8.64 8.18
C ASP A 99 -2.99 9.43 6.91
N ALA A 100 -2.01 10.33 7.06
CA ALA A 100 -1.56 11.18 5.97
C ALA A 100 -0.06 11.49 6.04
N TRP A 101 0.51 11.81 4.89
CA TRP A 101 1.89 12.26 4.75
C TRP A 101 1.91 13.50 3.86
N ALA A 102 2.43 14.60 4.39
CA ALA A 102 2.55 15.86 3.68
C ALA A 102 4.01 16.25 3.48
N THR A 103 4.28 16.84 2.32
CA THR A 103 5.60 17.36 1.96
C THR A 103 5.45 18.71 1.27
N ARG A 104 6.51 19.52 1.36
CA ARG A 104 6.59 20.83 0.72
C ARG A 104 7.86 20.93 -0.10
N GLU A 105 7.76 21.56 -1.27
CA GLU A 105 8.92 21.83 -2.10
C GLU A 105 9.42 23.27 -1.94
N PRO A 106 10.67 23.55 -2.32
CA PRO A 106 11.20 24.92 -2.38
C PRO A 106 10.35 25.86 -3.25
N SER A 107 9.69 25.31 -4.28
CA SER A 107 8.75 26.03 -5.16
C SER A 107 7.49 26.54 -4.44
N GLY A 108 7.21 26.02 -3.24
CA GLY A 108 5.97 26.28 -2.49
C GLY A 108 4.86 25.26 -2.77
N ARG A 109 5.05 24.31 -3.70
CA ARG A 109 4.11 23.19 -3.91
C ARG A 109 4.00 22.37 -2.63
N VAL A 110 2.77 22.04 -2.24
CA VAL A 110 2.46 21.11 -1.14
C VAL A 110 1.81 19.86 -1.74
N ALA A 111 2.35 18.69 -1.40
CA ALA A 111 1.77 17.41 -1.75
C ALA A 111 1.30 16.70 -0.47
N ILE A 112 0.06 16.23 -0.46
CA ILE A 112 -0.55 15.54 0.67
C ILE A 112 -1.09 14.20 0.16
N LEU A 113 -0.62 13.12 0.74
CA LEU A 113 -1.18 11.79 0.57
C LEU A 113 -2.02 11.45 1.80
N VAL A 114 -3.26 11.05 1.61
CA VAL A 114 -4.18 10.61 2.68
C VAL A 114 -4.68 9.22 2.32
N TRP A 115 -4.73 8.32 3.30
CA TRP A 115 -5.29 6.99 3.13
C TRP A 115 -6.17 6.61 4.32
N ASN A 116 -7.13 5.72 4.06
CA ASN A 116 -7.96 5.08 5.07
C ASN A 116 -7.83 3.56 4.93
N GLY A 117 -7.33 2.91 5.98
CA GLY A 117 -7.30 1.45 6.07
C GLY A 117 -6.52 0.96 7.29
N THR A 118 -7.00 -0.13 7.85
CA THR A 118 -6.33 -0.86 8.94
C THR A 118 -5.20 -1.74 8.40
N LEU A 119 -4.20 -1.99 9.25
CA LEU A 119 -3.19 -3.04 9.03
C LEU A 119 -3.72 -4.44 9.36
N ASP A 120 -4.88 -4.53 10.01
CA ASP A 120 -5.55 -5.79 10.30
C ASP A 120 -6.25 -6.34 9.05
N GLN A 121 -5.54 -7.22 8.34
CA GLN A 121 -6.06 -7.90 7.16
C GLN A 121 -7.25 -8.83 7.44
N SER A 122 -7.54 -9.18 8.70
CA SER A 122 -8.74 -9.98 9.02
C SER A 122 -10.04 -9.23 8.73
N LYS A 123 -9.96 -7.91 8.51
CA LYS A 123 -11.08 -7.04 8.17
C LYS A 123 -11.33 -6.92 6.67
N VAL A 124 -10.63 -7.69 5.84
CA VAL A 124 -10.71 -7.60 4.37
C VAL A 124 -12.12 -7.82 3.83
N ASP A 125 -12.90 -8.66 4.51
CA ASP A 125 -14.27 -9.02 4.12
C ASP A 125 -15.32 -8.10 4.77
N GLY A 126 -14.91 -7.06 5.50
CA GLY A 126 -15.81 -6.17 6.21
C GLY A 126 -16.38 -6.77 7.51
N ASP A 127 -17.44 -6.16 8.02
CA ASP A 127 -18.21 -6.67 9.16
C ASP A 127 -19.56 -7.14 8.65
N ALA A 128 -19.93 -8.39 8.92
CA ALA A 128 -21.18 -8.99 8.47
C ALA A 128 -22.43 -8.28 9.02
N LEU A 129 -22.29 -7.46 10.07
CA LEU A 129 -23.38 -6.62 10.60
C LEU A 129 -23.64 -5.35 9.76
N LEU A 130 -22.76 -5.04 8.80
CA LEU A 130 -22.83 -3.84 7.96
C LEU A 130 -23.22 -4.13 6.49
N ASP A 131 -23.50 -5.38 6.14
CA ASP A 131 -24.07 -5.81 4.86
C ASP A 131 -25.60 -5.64 4.83
#